data_AF-A0A433Q3A0-F1
#
_entry.id   AF-A0A433Q3A0-F1
#
_cell.length_a   1.000
_cell.length_b   1.000
_cell.length_c   1.000
_cell.angle_alpha   90.00
_cell.angle_beta   90.00
_cell.angle_gamma   90.00
#
_symmetry.space_group_name_H-M   'P 1'
#
loop_
_entity.id
_entity.type
_entity.pdbx_description
1 polymer ?
#
loop_
_entity_poly.entity_id
_entity_poly.type
_entity_poly.pdbx_seq_one_letter_code
_entity_poly.pdbx_strand_id
1 'polypeptide(L)'
;MDKKLFDRAATSYFQETSFIHWSLTGFLMAVKPFWDTAVLSKEFLSILKKRYLAILNNIIADENRDKDQRNMAAFLAKQVLRFISLSPVS
;
A
#
# COMPACT_ATOMS: atom_id res chain seq x y z
N MET A 1 6.66 16.03 0.90
CA MET A 1 6.05 14.88 1.61
C MET A 1 6.68 14.79 2.98
N ASP A 2 5.92 15.03 4.04
CA ASP A 2 6.38 14.73 5.40
C ASP A 2 6.38 13.21 5.59
N LYS A 3 7.58 12.63 5.61
CA LYS A 3 7.77 11.17 5.65
C LYS A 3 7.16 10.55 6.91
N LYS A 4 7.22 11.24 8.06
CA LYS A 4 6.70 10.71 9.33
C LYS A 4 5.18 10.65 9.32
N LEU A 5 4.53 11.70 8.82
CA LEU A 5 3.07 11.74 8.73
C LEU A 5 2.54 10.73 7.71
N PHE A 6 3.23 10.57 6.57
CA PHE A 6 2.90 9.54 5.61
C PHE A 6 3.01 8.14 6.22
N ASP A 7 4.14 7.81 6.85
CA ASP A 7 4.39 6.47 7.37
C ASP A 7 3.36 6.13 8.46
N ARG A 8 2.98 7.12 9.30
CA ARG A 8 1.91 6.98 10.28
C ARG A 8 0.56 6.68 9.63
N ALA A 9 0.13 7.46 8.65
CA ALA A 9 -1.15 7.24 7.96
C ALA A 9 -1.18 5.89 7.22
N ALA A 10 -0.06 5.52 6.61
CA ALA A 10 0.12 4.24 5.96
C ALA A 10 -0.05 3.07 6.93
N THR A 11 0.54 3.15 8.13
CA THR A 11 0.38 2.12 9.16
C THR A 11 -1.02 2.12 9.76
N SER A 12 -1.56 3.30 10.10
CA SER A 12 -2.92 3.44 10.65
C SER A 12 -3.97 2.80 9.75
N TYR A 13 -3.85 2.93 8.42
CA TYR A 13 -4.77 2.30 7.48
C TYR A 13 -4.92 0.79 7.74
N PHE A 14 -3.82 0.05 7.92
CA PHE A 14 -3.84 -1.39 8.16
C PHE A 14 -4.16 -1.78 9.62
N GLN A 15 -4.14 -0.82 10.55
CA GLN A 15 -4.51 -1.04 11.95
C GLN A 15 -6.00 -0.77 12.18
N GLU A 16 -6.54 0.26 11.56
CA GLU A 16 -7.89 0.77 11.79
C GLU A 16 -8.91 0.18 10.80
N THR A 17 -8.46 -0.28 9.62
CA THR A 17 -9.33 -0.88 8.61
C THR A 17 -9.33 -2.39 8.75
N SER A 18 -10.53 -2.99 8.79
CA SER A 18 -10.67 -4.46 8.72
C SER A 18 -10.01 -5.00 7.45
N PHE A 19 -9.33 -6.14 7.55
CA PHE A 19 -8.51 -6.69 6.47
C PHE A 19 -9.31 -7.01 5.20
N ILE A 20 -10.61 -7.31 5.33
CA ILE A 20 -11.52 -7.52 4.20
C ILE A 20 -11.70 -6.28 3.32
N HIS A 21 -11.37 -5.09 3.83
CA HIS A 21 -11.47 -3.81 3.13
C HIS A 21 -10.11 -3.25 2.71
N TRP A 22 -9.02 -3.99 2.91
CA TRP A 22 -7.70 -3.58 2.46
C TRP A 22 -7.64 -3.53 0.93
N SER A 23 -7.15 -2.42 0.39
CA SER A 23 -7.00 -2.19 -1.04
C SER A 23 -5.97 -1.10 -1.32
N LEU A 24 -5.40 -1.12 -2.52
CA LEU A 24 -4.51 -0.04 -2.98
C LEU A 24 -5.24 1.31 -2.99
N THR A 25 -6.49 1.36 -3.45
CA THR A 25 -7.28 2.59 -3.47
C THR A 25 -7.53 3.14 -2.07
N GLY A 26 -7.94 2.28 -1.12
CA GLY A 26 -8.14 2.69 0.28
C GLY A 26 -6.85 3.22 0.91
N PHE A 27 -5.73 2.54 0.68
CA PHE A 27 -4.41 3.02 1.08
C PHE A 27 -4.12 4.41 0.50
N LEU A 28 -4.25 4.58 -0.83
CA LEU A 28 -3.98 5.86 -1.50
C LEU A 28 -4.86 6.99 -0.95
N MET A 29 -6.13 6.72 -0.63
CA MET A 29 -7.02 7.70 -0.02
C MET A 29 -6.56 8.08 1.39
N ALA A 30 -6.10 7.11 2.20
CA ALA A 30 -5.61 7.35 3.55
C ALA A 30 -4.33 8.22 3.59
N VAL A 31 -3.42 8.01 2.64
CA VAL A 31 -2.17 8.78 2.57
C VAL A 31 -2.24 10.05 1.72
N LYS A 32 -3.35 10.27 0.99
CA LYS A 32 -3.58 11.45 0.14
C LYS A 32 -3.36 12.80 0.82
N PRO A 33 -3.78 13.03 2.09
CA PRO A 33 -3.59 14.32 2.75
C PRO A 33 -2.12 14.71 2.97
N PHE A 34 -1.19 13.75 2.87
CA PHE A 34 0.21 13.93 3.25
C PHE A 34 1.16 14.13 2.06
N TRP A 35 0.62 14.25 0.85
CA TRP A 35 1.37 14.61 -0.35
C TRP A 35 0.81 15.87 -1.01
N ASP A 36 1.70 16.61 -1.67
CA ASP A 36 1.37 17.87 -2.32
C ASP A 36 0.58 17.61 -3.61
N THR A 37 -0.52 18.34 -3.80
CA THR A 37 -1.63 18.01 -4.71
C THR A 37 -1.40 18.32 -6.19
N ALA A 38 -0.20 18.68 -6.61
CA ALA A 38 -0.03 19.30 -7.93
C ALA A 38 -0.19 18.35 -9.14
N VAL A 39 0.02 17.03 -9.01
CA VAL A 39 -0.41 15.97 -9.95
C VAL A 39 0.20 14.65 -9.45
N LEU A 40 -0.61 13.58 -9.39
CA LEU A 40 -0.09 12.24 -9.13
C LEU A 40 0.66 11.74 -10.39
N SER A 41 1.95 12.06 -10.48
CA SER A 41 2.77 11.59 -11.61
C SER A 41 2.83 10.06 -11.62
N LYS A 42 3.06 9.45 -12.80
CA LYS A 42 3.24 8.00 -12.93
C LYS A 42 4.37 7.49 -12.00
N GLU A 43 5.44 8.28 -11.89
CA GLU A 43 6.57 8.01 -11.01
C GLU A 43 6.15 8.03 -9.54
N PHE A 44 5.40 9.05 -9.12
CA PHE A 44 4.93 9.16 -7.75
C PHE A 44 3.96 8.02 -7.39
N LEU A 45 3.04 7.66 -8.30
CA LEU A 45 2.18 6.49 -8.13
C LEU A 45 3.00 5.19 -8.00
N SER A 46 4.10 5.06 -8.74
CA SER A 46 5.01 3.91 -8.62
C SER A 46 5.66 3.84 -7.24
N ILE A 47 6.10 4.97 -6.69
CA ILE A 47 6.63 5.06 -5.32
C ILE A 47 5.58 4.62 -4.30
N LEU A 48 4.34 5.09 -4.44
CA LEU A 48 3.25 4.73 -3.53
C LEU A 48 2.89 3.23 -3.61
N LYS A 49 2.85 2.66 -4.81
CA LYS A 49 2.67 1.21 -5.02
C LYS A 49 3.78 0.39 -4.38
N LYS A 50 5.04 0.82 -4.51
CA LYS A 50 6.20 0.16 -3.86
C LYS A 50 6.10 0.22 -2.34
N ARG A 51 5.67 1.36 -1.77
CA ARG A 51 5.46 1.50 -0.33
C ARG A 51 4.33 0.61 0.18
N TYR A 52 3.20 0.59 -0.52
CA TYR A 52 2.09 -0.32 -0.22
C TYR A 52 2.57 -1.78 -0.22
N LEU A 53 3.29 -2.20 -1.27
CA LEU A 53 3.85 -3.55 -1.37
C LEU A 53 4.82 -3.89 -0.23
N ALA A 54 5.68 -2.95 0.16
CA ALA A 54 6.60 -3.14 1.27
C ALA A 54 5.86 -3.40 2.60
N ILE A 55 4.79 -2.66 2.86
CA ILE A 55 3.97 -2.86 4.07
C ILE A 55 3.27 -4.22 4.02
N LEU A 56 2.71 -4.61 2.87
CA LEU A 56 2.11 -5.94 2.70
C LEU A 56 3.13 -7.06 2.96
N ASN A 57 4.35 -6.94 2.42
CA ASN A 57 5.41 -7.91 2.65
C ASN A 57 5.81 -8.00 4.13
N ASN A 58 5.84 -6.88 4.85
CA ASN A 58 6.08 -6.89 6.29
C ASN A 58 4.95 -7.61 7.04
N ILE A 59 3.69 -7.40 6.66
CA ILE A 59 2.55 -8.13 7.25
C ILE A 59 2.66 -9.63 6.97
N ILE A 60 3.03 -10.02 5.75
CA ILE A 60 3.21 -11.43 5.36
C ILE A 60 4.32 -12.10 6.19
N ALA A 61 5.44 -11.42 6.39
CA ALA A 61 6.60 -11.93 7.12
C ALA A 61 6.42 -11.95 8.65
N ASP A 62 5.45 -11.19 9.19
CA ASP A 62 5.19 -11.14 10.62
C ASP A 62 4.37 -12.36 11.07
N GLU A 63 5.05 -13.37 11.60
CA GLU A 63 4.43 -14.63 12.03
C GLU A 63 3.41 -14.48 13.17
N ASN A 64 3.47 -13.37 13.91
CA ASN A 64 2.53 -13.05 14.99
C ASN A 64 1.20 -12.49 14.46
N ARG A 65 1.14 -12.12 13.17
CA ARG A 65 -0.11 -11.67 12.54
C ARG A 65 -1.05 -12.85 12.32
N ASP A 66 -2.34 -12.53 12.43
CA ASP A 66 -3.42 -13.41 12.06
C ASP A 66 -3.23 -13.98 10.63
N LYS A 67 -3.56 -15.27 10.47
CA LYS A 67 -3.33 -16.01 9.22
C LYS A 67 -4.14 -15.42 8.07
N ASP A 68 -5.37 -14.96 8.32
CA ASP A 68 -6.23 -14.41 7.27
C ASP A 68 -5.75 -13.02 6.85
N GLN A 69 -5.24 -12.21 7.79
CA GLN A 69 -4.54 -10.97 7.46
C GLN A 69 -3.33 -11.21 6.55
N ARG A 70 -2.51 -12.21 6.86
CA ARG A 70 -1.35 -12.59 6.03
C ARG A 70 -1.76 -13.06 4.63
N ASN A 71 -2.79 -13.89 4.55
CA ASN A 71 -3.33 -14.38 3.28
C ASN A 71 -3.88 -13.23 2.42
N MET A 72 -4.62 -12.30 3.03
CA MET A 72 -5.11 -11.10 2.34
C MET A 72 -3.96 -10.22 1.86
N ALA A 73 -2.95 -9.99 2.69
CA ALA A 73 -1.77 -9.23 2.29
C ALA A 73 -1.04 -9.88 1.11
N ALA A 74 -0.88 -11.21 1.12
CA ALA A 74 -0.28 -11.95 0.01
C ALA A 74 -1.12 -11.85 -1.28
N PHE A 75 -2.44 -11.90 -1.18
CA PHE A 75 -3.34 -11.71 -2.31
C PHE A 75 -3.21 -10.32 -2.94
N LEU A 76 -3.25 -9.28 -2.11
CA LEU A 76 -3.11 -7.89 -2.55
C LEU A 76 -1.73 -7.60 -3.13
N ALA A 77 -0.67 -8.18 -2.55
CA ALA A 77 0.70 -8.05 -3.06
C ALA A 77 0.83 -8.62 -4.48
N LYS A 78 0.25 -9.80 -4.74
CA LYS A 78 0.20 -10.41 -6.07
C LYS A 78 -0.56 -9.53 -7.07
N GLN A 79 -1.68 -8.94 -6.68
CA GLN A 79 -2.42 -8.02 -7.56
C GLN A 79 -1.58 -6.83 -7.98
N VAL A 80 -0.92 -6.17 -7.02
CA VAL A 80 -0.10 -4.98 -7.30
C VAL A 80 1.11 -5.31 -8.17
N LEU A 81 1.78 -6.44 -7.91
CA LEU A 81 2.88 -6.92 -8.76
C LEU A 81 2.43 -7.15 -10.21
N ARG A 82 1.24 -7.72 -10.41
CA ARG A 82 0.66 -7.90 -11.76
C ARG A 82 0.41 -6.56 -12.47
N PHE A 83 -0.02 -5.53 -11.75
CA PHE A 83 -0.18 -4.18 -12.32
C PHE A 83 1.16 -3.51 -12.66
N ILE A 84 2.21 -3.79 -11.90
CA ILE A 84 3.56 -3.26 -12.16
C ILE A 84 4.18 -3.99 -13.37
N SER A 85 4.03 -5.31 -13.48
CA SER A 85 4.61 -6.09 -14.59
C SER A 85 3.89 -5.92 -15.93
N LEU A 86 2.60 -5.55 -15.93
CA LEU A 86 1.81 -5.32 -17.15
C LEU A 86 1.85 -3.88 -17.67
N SER A 87 2.68 -3.01 -17.09
CA SER A 87 2.89 -1.64 -17.60
C SER A 87 4.24 -1.58 -18.35
N PRO A 88 4.33 -2.04 -19.62
CA PRO A 88 5.54 -1.82 -20.40
C PRO A 88 5.75 -0.32 -20.57
N VAL A 89 7.00 0.10 -20.38
CA VAL A 89 7.48 1.44 -20.72
C VAL A 89 7.10 1.70 -22.18
N SER A 90 6.17 2.63 -22.39
CA SER A 90 5.88 3.20 -23.71
C SER A 90 6.94 4.25 -24.04
#